data_AF-A0A3N0YXU1-F1
#
_entry.id   AF-A0A3N0YXU1-F1
#
_cell.length_a   1.000
_cell.length_b   1.000
_cell.length_c   1.000
_cell.angle_alpha   90.00
_cell.angle_beta   90.00
_cell.angle_gamma   90.00
#
_symmetry.space_group_name_H-M   'P 1'
#
loop_
_entity.id
_entity.type
_entity.pdbx_description
1 polymer ?
#
loop_
_entity_poly.entity_id
_entity_poly.type
_entity_poly.pdbx_seq_one_letter_code
_entity_poly.pdbx_strand_id
1 'polypeptide(L)'
;MWSGCCGSAFTIEVAASPTSHPVPSQNHPDGEYKRPAPTAGSTTETAAMEPPTHMSDRGSHRHGAQAACACPAALGQDHRAAAVEGQIFPLDMALDSVDDLYMGCREKMANLVKTKFLKDELKSPDFKIVWKKGEEFAKPPNDNLIKDHAIAIFVYSDVSVYKHFNPDTRSDKDQYKNMTYKWYSLHFLLTDAIQILKKTQNQCYSTFRGTNVEFYKYVLNKEVRFGSFTSSSLDHKSTRRFGNVSCFEIYTCEGADVTKYSKLPHEKEVLIPPYEKFKVTHVKTKEEQKDLWCETVFTLKSSGIRSDLNCAVAFKKPSKNKTKYYILKSVL
;
A
#
# COMPACT_ATOMS: atom_id res chain seq x y z
N MET A 1 40.13 -0.81 3.11
CA MET A 1 39.70 -1.14 1.73
C MET A 1 38.23 -0.82 1.60
N TRP A 2 37.81 -0.22 0.48
CA TRP A 2 36.40 0.05 0.18
C TRP A 2 35.96 -0.86 -0.97
N SER A 3 34.98 -1.72 -0.70
CA SER A 3 34.10 -2.36 -1.67
C SER A 3 32.70 -2.35 -1.06
N GLY A 4 31.61 -2.09 -1.78
CA GLY A 4 31.51 -1.94 -3.23
C GLY A 4 30.31 -2.71 -3.76
N CYS A 5 29.13 -2.48 -3.20
CA CYS A 5 27.88 -3.08 -3.69
C CYS A 5 27.14 -2.07 -4.55
N CYS A 6 26.91 -2.42 -5.82
CA CYS A 6 26.12 -1.61 -6.74
C CYS A 6 24.69 -1.40 -6.23
N GLY A 7 24.10 -0.26 -6.58
CA GLY A 7 22.70 0.01 -6.26
C GLY A 7 21.77 -0.94 -7.01
N SER A 8 21.07 -1.82 -6.28
CA SER A 8 19.88 -2.49 -6.79
C SER A 8 18.79 -1.43 -7.01
N ALA A 9 18.25 -1.35 -8.22
CA ALA A 9 17.06 -0.55 -8.50
C ALA A 9 15.84 -1.25 -7.86
N PHE A 10 15.49 -0.86 -6.64
CA PHE A 10 14.33 -1.42 -5.94
C PHE A 10 13.04 -0.82 -6.48
N THR A 11 12.29 -1.64 -7.22
CA THR A 11 10.92 -1.35 -7.66
C THR A 11 10.02 -1.08 -6.45
N ILE A 12 9.26 0.02 -6.46
CA ILE A 12 8.18 0.20 -5.49
C ILE A 12 6.98 -0.64 -5.93
N GLU A 13 6.79 -1.77 -5.25
CA GLU A 13 5.54 -2.51 -5.26
C GLU A 13 4.49 -1.77 -4.40
N VAL A 14 3.49 -1.17 -5.03
CA VAL A 14 2.25 -0.80 -4.33
C VAL A 14 1.29 -1.97 -4.46
N ALA A 15 1.41 -2.96 -3.56
CA ALA A 15 0.34 -3.93 -3.39
C ALA A 15 -0.92 -3.18 -2.92
N ALA A 16 -2.02 -3.34 -3.65
CA ALA A 16 -3.35 -2.88 -3.26
C ALA A 16 -4.38 -3.99 -3.55
N SER A 17 -5.42 -4.04 -2.74
CA SER A 17 -6.27 -5.23 -2.64
C SER A 17 -7.18 -5.41 -3.86
N PRO A 18 -7.47 -6.67 -4.26
CA PRO A 18 -8.48 -6.96 -5.26
C PRO A 18 -9.89 -6.75 -4.67
N THR A 19 -10.42 -5.53 -4.77
CA THR A 19 -11.80 -5.21 -4.39
C THR A 19 -12.79 -5.82 -5.40
N SER A 20 -13.20 -7.06 -5.18
CA SER A 20 -14.17 -7.76 -6.02
C SER A 20 -15.60 -7.28 -5.76
N HIS A 21 -15.93 -6.11 -6.29
CA HIS A 21 -17.31 -5.61 -6.36
C HIS A 21 -17.75 -5.44 -7.81
N PRO A 22 -18.92 -5.97 -8.20
CA PRO A 22 -19.39 -5.91 -9.58
C PRO A 22 -19.73 -4.47 -9.97
N VAL A 23 -19.29 -4.06 -11.16
CA VAL A 23 -19.72 -2.80 -11.79
C VAL A 23 -21.24 -2.87 -12.04
N PRO A 24 -22.04 -1.90 -11.55
CA PRO A 24 -23.46 -1.87 -11.87
C PRO A 24 -23.67 -1.64 -13.37
N SER A 25 -24.36 -2.58 -14.04
CA SER A 25 -24.76 -2.42 -15.44
C SER A 25 -25.73 -1.25 -15.56
N GLN A 26 -25.28 -0.12 -16.13
CA GLN A 26 -26.15 1.00 -16.46
C GLN A 26 -26.90 0.70 -17.76
N ASN A 27 -28.18 0.36 -17.64
CA ASN A 27 -29.07 0.25 -18.78
C ASN A 27 -29.25 1.63 -19.42
N HIS A 28 -28.83 1.80 -20.68
CA HIS A 28 -29.26 2.91 -21.52
C HIS A 28 -30.48 2.46 -22.36
N PRO A 29 -31.54 3.27 -22.49
CA PRO A 29 -32.72 2.91 -23.28
C PRO A 29 -32.45 2.97 -24.79
N ASP A 30 -33.28 2.27 -25.55
CA ASP A 30 -33.09 1.99 -26.98
C ASP A 30 -33.06 3.24 -27.88
N GLY A 31 -32.14 3.22 -28.85
CA GLY A 31 -32.07 4.17 -29.96
C GLY A 31 -31.99 3.43 -31.30
N GLU A 32 -33.08 3.46 -32.06
CA GLU A 32 -33.21 2.72 -33.33
C GLU A 32 -32.26 3.26 -34.41
N TYR A 33 -31.39 2.42 -34.98
CA TYR A 33 -30.63 2.76 -36.18
C TYR A 33 -30.63 1.61 -37.20
N LYS A 34 -30.99 1.93 -38.46
CA LYS A 34 -31.26 0.94 -39.51
C LYS A 34 -29.99 0.57 -40.27
N ARG A 35 -29.82 -0.73 -40.55
CA ARG A 35 -28.77 -1.28 -41.42
C ARG A 35 -29.19 -1.27 -42.89
N PRO A 36 -28.30 -0.86 -43.81
CA PRO A 36 -28.23 -1.38 -45.17
C PRO A 36 -27.59 -2.78 -45.21
N ALA A 37 -27.81 -3.51 -46.32
CA ALA A 37 -27.29 -4.86 -46.58
C ALA A 37 -26.05 -4.82 -47.53
N PRO A 38 -25.31 -5.92 -47.71
CA PRO A 38 -23.93 -5.88 -48.24
C PRO A 38 -23.80 -6.08 -49.76
N THR A 39 -22.61 -5.77 -50.28
CA THR A 39 -22.06 -6.24 -51.56
C THR A 39 -20.86 -7.18 -51.31
N ALA A 40 -20.47 -7.99 -52.31
CA ALA A 40 -19.64 -9.18 -52.11
C ALA A 40 -18.45 -9.32 -53.10
N GLY A 41 -17.52 -10.22 -52.76
CA GLY A 41 -16.33 -10.59 -53.55
C GLY A 41 -15.02 -9.98 -53.01
N SER A 42 -13.87 -10.65 -53.06
CA SER A 42 -13.60 -12.05 -53.47
C SER A 42 -12.24 -12.54 -52.93
N THR A 43 -12.06 -13.86 -52.81
CA THR A 43 -10.85 -14.71 -53.05
C THR A 43 -9.43 -14.06 -53.05
N THR A 44 -8.35 -14.65 -52.51
CA THR A 44 -8.10 -16.07 -52.16
C THR A 44 -6.86 -16.28 -51.27
N GLU A 45 -6.62 -17.56 -50.95
CA GLU A 45 -5.33 -18.23 -50.69
C GLU A 45 -4.72 -18.28 -49.28
N THR A 46 -4.27 -19.50 -48.97
CA THR A 46 -3.76 -19.98 -47.69
C THR A 46 -2.43 -20.68 -47.96
N ALA A 47 -1.41 -20.45 -47.13
CA ALA A 47 -0.20 -21.27 -47.12
C ALA A 47 0.17 -21.59 -45.67
N ALA A 48 0.19 -22.88 -45.33
CA ALA A 48 0.69 -23.37 -44.04
C ALA A 48 2.19 -23.70 -44.14
N MET A 49 2.86 -23.78 -42.99
CA MET A 49 4.30 -24.09 -42.93
C MET A 49 4.56 -25.13 -41.84
N GLU A 50 4.82 -26.37 -42.24
CA GLU A 50 5.18 -27.49 -41.35
C GLU A 50 6.72 -27.63 -41.20
N PRO A 51 7.21 -28.10 -40.03
CA PRO A 51 8.60 -28.52 -39.85
C PRO A 51 8.79 -30.06 -40.01
N PRO A 52 9.98 -30.55 -40.44
CA PRO A 52 10.18 -31.95 -40.83
C PRO A 52 10.62 -32.92 -39.71
N THR A 53 9.82 -33.98 -39.53
CA THR A 53 10.18 -35.43 -39.43
C THR A 53 11.35 -36.00 -38.59
N HIS A 54 10.98 -36.94 -37.70
CA HIS A 54 11.52 -38.32 -37.48
C HIS A 54 12.69 -38.70 -36.52
N MET A 55 12.35 -39.64 -35.60
CA MET A 55 13.11 -40.81 -35.04
C MET A 55 14.47 -40.62 -34.30
N SER A 56 14.87 -41.41 -33.27
CA SER A 56 14.30 -42.58 -32.52
C SER A 56 14.83 -42.55 -31.04
N ASP A 57 14.84 -43.55 -30.12
CA ASP A 57 14.60 -45.01 -30.08
C ASP A 57 14.30 -45.54 -28.63
N ARG A 58 14.16 -46.87 -28.46
CA ARG A 58 14.17 -47.80 -27.30
C ARG A 58 14.55 -47.35 -25.87
N GLY A 59 13.88 -47.94 -24.84
CA GLY A 59 14.16 -47.70 -23.39
C GLY A 59 13.86 -48.81 -22.34
N SER A 60 12.64 -49.39 -22.29
CA SER A 60 12.24 -50.63 -21.55
C SER A 60 12.34 -50.79 -19.99
N HIS A 61 11.17 -50.89 -19.32
CA HIS A 61 10.87 -51.52 -17.99
C HIS A 61 11.60 -51.00 -16.70
N ARG A 62 11.15 -51.19 -15.43
CA ARG A 62 10.27 -52.18 -14.75
C ARG A 62 9.35 -51.60 -13.63
N HIS A 63 8.43 -52.47 -13.16
CA HIS A 63 7.43 -52.42 -12.08
C HIS A 63 7.67 -51.60 -10.78
N GLY A 64 6.57 -51.10 -10.21
CA GLY A 64 6.36 -50.66 -8.81
C GLY A 64 4.87 -50.30 -8.60
N ALA A 65 4.28 -50.46 -7.40
CA ALA A 65 2.82 -50.37 -7.22
C ALA A 65 2.33 -49.79 -5.87
N GLN A 66 1.04 -49.44 -5.84
CA GLN A 66 0.14 -49.18 -4.68
C GLN A 66 0.15 -47.80 -3.99
N ALA A 67 -0.89 -47.62 -3.17
CA ALA A 67 -1.15 -46.54 -2.19
C ALA A 67 -1.53 -45.14 -2.73
N ALA A 68 -2.78 -44.99 -3.18
CA ALA A 68 -3.44 -43.69 -3.18
C ALA A 68 -3.95 -43.35 -1.75
N CYS A 69 -3.41 -42.29 -1.14
CA CYS A 69 -3.94 -41.71 0.10
C CYS A 69 -4.46 -40.29 -0.18
N ALA A 70 -5.78 -40.11 -0.05
CA ALA A 70 -6.41 -38.80 -0.19
C ALA A 70 -6.37 -38.04 1.14
N CYS A 71 -5.80 -36.83 1.13
CA CYS A 71 -5.92 -35.85 2.21
C CYS A 71 -6.52 -34.55 1.62
N PRO A 72 -7.66 -34.05 2.14
CA PRO A 72 -8.21 -32.77 1.71
C PRO A 72 -7.37 -31.63 2.30
N ALA A 73 -6.31 -31.23 1.59
CA ALA A 73 -5.53 -30.04 1.91
C ALA A 73 -6.38 -28.78 1.69
N ALA A 74 -7.05 -28.32 2.74
CA ALA A 74 -7.76 -27.05 2.76
C ALA A 74 -6.75 -25.89 2.70
N LEU A 75 -6.29 -25.57 1.49
CA LEU A 75 -5.43 -24.43 1.20
C LEU A 75 -6.21 -23.13 1.44
N GLY A 76 -6.08 -22.58 2.65
CA GLY A 76 -6.47 -21.20 2.91
C GLY A 76 -5.69 -20.28 1.97
N GLN A 77 -6.41 -19.57 1.10
CA GLN A 77 -5.79 -18.70 0.10
C GLN A 77 -5.21 -17.46 0.78
N ASP A 78 -3.88 -17.43 0.94
CA ASP A 78 -3.15 -16.24 1.36
C ASP A 78 -3.20 -15.22 0.22
N HIS A 79 -4.20 -14.33 0.25
CA HIS A 79 -4.48 -13.32 -0.81
C HIS A 79 -3.45 -12.17 -0.82
N ARG A 80 -2.16 -12.51 -0.67
CA ARG A 80 -1.03 -11.62 -0.93
C ARG A 80 -0.75 -11.57 -2.43
N ALA A 81 -1.61 -10.82 -3.13
CA ALA A 81 -1.39 -10.49 -4.52
C ALA A 81 -0.07 -9.70 -4.67
N ALA A 82 0.92 -10.34 -5.30
CA ALA A 82 2.00 -9.59 -5.96
C ALA A 82 1.37 -8.71 -7.04
N ALA A 83 1.94 -7.54 -7.31
CA ALA A 83 1.43 -6.65 -8.35
C ALA A 83 1.62 -7.32 -9.71
N VAL A 84 0.52 -7.76 -10.34
CA VAL A 84 0.58 -8.40 -11.65
C VAL A 84 0.81 -7.33 -12.71
N GLU A 85 1.71 -7.61 -13.66
CA GLU A 85 1.98 -6.71 -14.78
C GLU A 85 0.69 -6.45 -15.57
N GLY A 86 0.31 -5.17 -15.71
CA GLY A 86 -0.98 -4.75 -16.28
C GLY A 86 -2.13 -4.54 -15.28
N GLN A 87 -1.91 -4.68 -13.96
CA GLN A 87 -2.93 -4.37 -12.97
C GLN A 87 -3.12 -2.84 -12.80
N ILE A 88 -4.29 -2.34 -13.18
CA ILE A 88 -4.73 -0.94 -12.97
C ILE A 88 -5.44 -0.84 -11.61
N PHE A 89 -5.05 0.15 -10.80
CA PHE A 89 -5.58 0.34 -9.45
C PHE A 89 -6.55 1.52 -9.35
N PRO A 90 -7.55 1.48 -8.45
CA PRO A 90 -8.45 2.60 -8.23
C PRO A 90 -7.77 3.78 -7.51
N LEU A 91 -8.23 4.99 -7.81
CA LEU A 91 -8.10 6.14 -6.92
C LEU A 91 -9.53 6.47 -6.45
N ASP A 92 -9.83 6.09 -5.21
CA ASP A 92 -11.15 6.18 -4.59
C ASP A 92 -11.06 6.75 -3.17
N MET A 93 -12.10 6.56 -2.34
CA MET A 93 -12.17 7.09 -0.97
C MET A 93 -11.55 6.18 0.10
N ALA A 94 -10.89 5.09 -0.29
CA ALA A 94 -10.18 4.12 0.53
C ALA A 94 -11.00 3.63 1.74
N LEU A 95 -12.17 3.05 1.47
CA LEU A 95 -13.15 2.69 2.50
C LEU A 95 -12.69 1.57 3.45
N ASP A 96 -11.61 0.84 3.14
CA ASP A 96 -10.99 -0.18 3.99
C ASP A 96 -9.70 0.28 4.70
N SER A 97 -9.40 1.59 4.63
CA SER A 97 -8.21 2.20 5.25
C SER A 97 -8.26 2.24 6.77
N VAL A 98 -7.21 1.77 7.44
CA VAL A 98 -6.94 2.16 8.83
C VAL A 98 -6.60 3.65 8.85
N ASP A 99 -7.53 4.45 9.34
CA ASP A 99 -7.52 5.92 9.27
C ASP A 99 -7.78 6.63 10.60
N ASP A 100 -7.61 5.92 11.73
CA ASP A 100 -8.00 6.40 13.07
C ASP A 100 -7.31 7.72 13.46
N LEU A 101 -8.12 8.74 13.73
CA LEU A 101 -7.69 10.10 14.11
C LEU A 101 -7.36 10.25 15.60
N TYR A 102 -7.74 9.29 16.45
CA TYR A 102 -7.55 9.28 17.91
C TYR A 102 -8.14 10.48 18.69
N MET A 103 -9.12 11.19 18.12
CA MET A 103 -9.77 12.35 18.73
C MET A 103 -10.51 11.94 20.02
N GLY A 104 -10.10 12.52 21.15
CA GLY A 104 -10.64 12.19 22.47
C GLY A 104 -10.05 10.94 23.14
N CYS A 105 -9.05 10.28 22.54
CA CYS A 105 -8.38 9.12 23.16
C CYS A 105 -6.85 9.09 23.03
N ARG A 106 -6.22 10.11 22.42
CA ARG A 106 -4.76 10.26 22.26
C ARG A 106 -3.94 9.71 23.43
N GLU A 107 -4.17 10.22 24.64
CA GLU A 107 -3.42 9.82 25.85
C GLU A 107 -3.61 8.34 26.21
N LYS A 108 -4.82 7.82 26.01
CA LYS A 108 -5.16 6.43 26.27
C LYS A 108 -4.55 5.49 25.24
N MET A 109 -4.49 5.91 23.97
CA MET A 109 -3.79 5.16 22.92
C MET A 109 -2.27 5.19 23.15
N ALA A 110 -1.68 6.33 23.50
CA ALA A 110 -0.28 6.42 23.90
C ALA A 110 0.04 5.50 25.10
N ASN A 111 -0.85 5.43 26.09
CA ASN A 111 -0.73 4.49 27.20
C ASN A 111 -0.79 3.04 26.72
N LEU A 112 -1.75 2.66 25.87
CA LEU A 112 -1.84 1.30 25.31
C LEU A 112 -0.63 0.91 24.45
N VAL A 113 -0.07 1.85 23.68
CA VAL A 113 1.15 1.64 22.90
C VAL A 113 2.33 1.37 23.83
N LYS A 114 2.58 2.24 24.81
CA LYS A 114 3.68 2.10 25.79
C LYS A 114 3.53 0.89 26.70
N THR A 115 2.32 0.54 27.12
CA THR A 115 2.08 -0.55 28.08
C THR A 115 1.95 -1.91 27.42
N LYS A 116 1.36 -1.99 26.22
CA LYS A 116 0.99 -3.22 25.51
C LYS A 116 1.50 -3.28 24.08
N PHE A 117 0.94 -2.50 23.14
CA PHE A 117 1.07 -2.78 21.70
C PHE A 117 2.52 -2.84 21.24
N LEU A 118 3.37 -1.87 21.62
CA LEU A 118 4.76 -1.86 21.19
C LEU A 118 5.54 -3.06 21.75
N LYS A 119 5.22 -3.51 22.98
CA LYS A 119 5.83 -4.71 23.58
C LYS A 119 5.36 -6.02 22.94
N ASP A 120 4.15 -6.04 22.40
CA ASP A 120 3.63 -7.18 21.65
C ASP A 120 4.23 -7.22 20.23
N GLU A 121 4.31 -6.07 19.55
CA GLU A 121 4.86 -5.92 18.21
C GLU A 121 6.39 -6.19 18.18
N LEU A 122 7.13 -5.76 19.21
CA LEU A 122 8.57 -6.06 19.40
C LEU A 122 8.88 -7.54 19.72
N LYS A 123 7.88 -8.43 19.71
CA LYS A 123 8.09 -9.89 19.66
C LYS A 123 8.39 -10.39 18.24
N SER A 124 7.96 -9.65 17.21
CA SER A 124 8.36 -9.91 15.82
C SER A 124 9.86 -9.61 15.64
N PRO A 125 10.69 -10.58 15.20
CA PRO A 125 12.13 -10.36 15.04
C PRO A 125 12.46 -9.21 14.09
N ASP A 126 11.78 -9.15 12.95
CA ASP A 126 12.06 -8.15 11.90
C ASP A 126 11.73 -6.74 12.36
N PHE A 127 10.54 -6.54 12.96
CA PHE A 127 10.15 -5.24 13.49
C PHE A 127 11.05 -4.80 14.63
N LYS A 128 11.45 -5.73 15.52
CA LYS A 128 12.41 -5.49 16.60
C LYS A 128 13.78 -5.04 16.10
N ILE A 129 14.25 -5.58 14.96
CA ILE A 129 15.52 -5.18 14.33
C ILE A 129 15.43 -3.75 13.78
N VAL A 130 14.34 -3.38 13.09
CA VAL A 130 14.19 -2.03 12.54
C VAL A 130 13.93 -1.00 13.65
N TRP A 131 13.10 -1.33 14.65
CA TRP A 131 12.84 -0.46 15.79
C TRP A 131 14.12 -0.13 16.56
N LYS A 132 14.98 -1.11 16.82
CA LYS A 132 16.30 -0.90 17.43
C LYS A 132 17.19 0.07 16.63
N LYS A 133 17.20 -0.04 15.29
CA LYS A 133 17.91 0.93 14.44
C LYS A 133 17.34 2.34 14.61
N GLY A 134 16.03 2.49 14.77
CA GLY A 134 15.43 3.77 15.14
C GLY A 134 15.85 4.24 16.54
N GLU A 135 15.90 3.35 17.53
CA GLU A 135 16.35 3.69 18.90
C GLU A 135 17.80 4.18 18.98
N GLU A 136 18.63 3.76 18.02
CA GLU A 136 20.08 4.05 17.88
C GLU A 136 20.37 5.23 16.94
N PHE A 137 19.70 5.33 15.79
CA PHE A 137 20.04 6.26 14.70
C PHE A 137 19.02 7.36 14.41
N ALA A 138 17.79 7.30 14.95
CA ALA A 138 16.83 8.38 14.80
C ALA A 138 17.35 9.67 15.46
N LYS A 139 17.04 10.83 14.87
CA LYS A 139 17.46 12.12 15.45
C LYS A 139 16.77 12.35 16.80
N PRO A 140 17.44 13.00 17.78
CA PRO A 140 16.81 13.38 19.04
C PRO A 140 15.51 14.15 18.81
N PRO A 141 14.45 13.89 19.60
CA PRO A 141 13.16 14.53 19.43
C PRO A 141 13.27 16.04 19.66
N ASN A 142 12.50 16.79 18.88
CA ASN A 142 12.38 18.25 18.92
C ASN A 142 10.98 18.58 18.32
N ASP A 143 10.63 19.85 18.13
CA ASP A 143 9.37 20.29 17.49
C ASP A 143 8.11 19.75 18.22
N ASN A 144 8.22 19.59 19.55
CA ASN A 144 7.24 18.97 20.47
C ASN A 144 7.02 17.45 20.31
N LEU A 145 7.84 16.74 19.52
CA LEU A 145 7.85 15.28 19.48
C LEU A 145 8.43 14.64 20.75
N ILE A 146 8.11 13.36 20.98
CA ILE A 146 8.79 12.49 21.95
C ILE A 146 9.70 11.48 21.22
N LYS A 147 10.58 10.77 21.95
CA LYS A 147 11.54 9.81 21.33
C LYS A 147 10.84 8.83 20.39
N ASP A 148 9.74 8.24 20.83
CA ASP A 148 9.01 7.20 20.10
C ASP A 148 8.40 7.73 18.78
N HIS A 149 8.15 9.04 18.65
CA HIS A 149 7.70 9.66 17.39
C HIS A 149 8.86 9.77 16.38
N ALA A 150 10.03 10.23 16.84
CA ALA A 150 11.23 10.29 16.01
C ALA A 150 11.68 8.88 15.56
N ILE A 151 11.56 7.88 16.44
CA ILE A 151 11.76 6.47 16.11
C ILE A 151 10.72 6.00 15.07
N ALA A 152 9.43 6.26 15.29
CA ALA A 152 8.38 5.82 14.37
C ALA A 152 8.56 6.36 12.95
N ILE A 153 8.94 7.65 12.79
CA ILE A 153 9.27 8.23 11.49
C ILE A 153 10.47 7.52 10.85
N PHE A 154 11.58 7.38 11.58
CA PHE A 154 12.78 6.71 11.07
C PHE A 154 12.51 5.25 10.64
N VAL A 155 11.70 4.54 11.43
CA VAL A 155 11.28 3.15 11.18
C VAL A 155 10.36 3.06 9.95
N TYR A 156 9.45 4.02 9.78
CA TYR A 156 8.56 4.09 8.62
C TYR A 156 9.34 4.29 7.31
N SER A 157 10.34 5.18 7.28
CA SER A 157 11.20 5.41 6.11
C SER A 157 12.16 4.23 5.80
N ASP A 158 12.02 3.08 6.45
CA ASP A 158 12.71 1.83 6.06
C ASP A 158 11.87 1.01 5.07
N VAL A 159 12.49 0.59 3.95
CA VAL A 159 11.85 -0.18 2.88
C VAL A 159 11.34 -1.55 3.36
N SER A 160 11.93 -2.12 4.42
CA SER A 160 11.41 -3.33 5.04
C SER A 160 10.09 -3.13 5.80
N VAL A 161 9.72 -1.88 6.12
CA VAL A 161 8.51 -1.53 6.88
C VAL A 161 7.42 -1.00 5.97
N TYR A 162 7.63 0.10 5.24
CA TYR A 162 6.53 0.74 4.49
C TYR A 162 5.90 -0.18 3.44
N LYS A 163 6.66 -1.12 2.86
CA LYS A 163 6.16 -2.08 1.86
C LYS A 163 5.13 -3.09 2.43
N HIS A 164 5.06 -3.25 3.74
CA HIS A 164 4.08 -4.09 4.42
C HIS A 164 3.08 -3.25 5.22
N PHE A 165 3.56 -2.20 5.90
CA PHE A 165 2.73 -1.28 6.66
C PHE A 165 1.73 -0.52 5.78
N ASN A 166 2.10 -0.05 4.58
CA ASN A 166 1.18 0.73 3.74
C ASN A 166 0.09 -0.11 3.07
N PRO A 167 0.35 -1.34 2.57
CA PRO A 167 -0.72 -2.26 2.15
C PRO A 167 -1.63 -2.65 3.32
N ASP A 168 -1.09 -3.13 4.45
CA ASP A 168 -1.89 -3.48 5.64
C ASP A 168 -2.75 -2.27 6.09
N THR A 169 -2.20 -1.05 6.12
CA THR A 169 -2.96 0.17 6.46
C THR A 169 -4.07 0.47 5.45
N ARG A 170 -3.98 0.04 4.19
CA ARG A 170 -5.00 0.29 3.17
C ARG A 170 -6.18 -0.69 3.20
N SER A 171 -5.99 -1.89 3.75
CA SER A 171 -6.99 -2.96 3.76
C SER A 171 -7.50 -3.37 5.14
N ASP A 172 -6.70 -3.20 6.20
CA ASP A 172 -6.94 -3.92 7.45
C ASP A 172 -7.88 -3.17 8.43
N LYS A 173 -8.81 -2.32 7.95
CA LYS A 173 -9.82 -1.64 8.78
C LYS A 173 -10.59 -2.63 9.67
N ASP A 174 -10.92 -3.82 9.18
CA ASP A 174 -11.61 -4.85 9.95
C ASP A 174 -10.71 -5.56 10.96
N GLN A 175 -9.47 -5.90 10.60
CA GLN A 175 -8.47 -6.48 11.50
C GLN A 175 -8.07 -5.48 12.61
N TYR A 176 -8.00 -4.19 12.27
CA TYR A 176 -7.80 -3.10 13.22
C TYR A 176 -8.93 -3.07 14.24
N LYS A 177 -10.19 -3.00 13.77
CA LYS A 177 -11.38 -3.12 14.62
C LYS A 177 -11.39 -4.42 15.43
N ASN A 178 -10.92 -5.55 14.89
CA ASN A 178 -11.00 -6.88 15.51
C ASN A 178 -9.80 -7.23 16.41
N MET A 179 -8.93 -6.27 16.73
CA MET A 179 -7.75 -6.46 17.61
C MET A 179 -6.67 -7.40 17.04
N THR A 180 -6.60 -7.55 15.71
CA THR A 180 -5.67 -8.45 14.99
C THR A 180 -4.73 -7.75 13.98
N TYR A 181 -4.82 -6.43 13.82
CA TYR A 181 -3.86 -5.65 13.03
C TYR A 181 -2.47 -5.66 13.67
N LYS A 182 -1.42 -5.43 12.87
CA LYS A 182 -0.03 -5.72 13.23
C LYS A 182 0.79 -4.49 13.62
N TRP A 183 0.24 -3.28 13.46
CA TRP A 183 0.99 -2.02 13.46
C TRP A 183 0.32 -0.92 14.30
N TYR A 184 -0.32 -1.27 15.41
CA TYR A 184 -1.03 -0.31 16.27
C TYR A 184 -0.11 0.79 16.79
N SER A 185 1.13 0.46 17.16
CA SER A 185 2.09 1.47 17.63
C SER A 185 2.56 2.37 16.50
N LEU A 186 2.96 1.79 15.36
CA LEU A 186 3.47 2.57 14.23
C LEU A 186 2.39 3.51 13.67
N HIS A 187 1.16 3.01 13.48
CA HIS A 187 0.03 3.84 13.04
C HIS A 187 -0.24 4.99 14.02
N PHE A 188 -0.35 4.71 15.33
CA PHE A 188 -0.61 5.76 16.32
C PHE A 188 0.51 6.80 16.38
N LEU A 189 1.78 6.36 16.47
CA LEU A 189 2.92 7.26 16.65
C LEU A 189 3.17 8.11 15.41
N LEU A 190 2.91 7.61 14.19
CA LEU A 190 2.94 8.42 12.97
C LEU A 190 1.79 9.42 12.91
N THR A 191 0.55 9.02 13.21
CA THR A 191 -0.59 9.95 13.28
C THR A 191 -0.33 11.07 14.28
N ASP A 192 0.12 10.76 15.50
CA ASP A 192 0.37 11.77 16.53
C ASP A 192 1.58 12.65 16.19
N ALA A 193 2.63 12.09 15.57
CA ALA A 193 3.77 12.87 15.10
C ALA A 193 3.37 13.89 14.02
N ILE A 194 2.58 13.49 13.03
CA ILE A 194 2.06 14.41 11.99
C ILE A 194 1.16 15.47 12.64
N GLN A 195 0.22 15.07 13.51
CA GLN A 195 -0.66 16.02 14.22
C GLN A 195 0.08 16.99 15.16
N ILE A 196 1.29 16.68 15.61
CA ILE A 196 2.16 17.59 16.37
C ILE A 196 2.94 18.51 15.42
N LEU A 197 3.65 17.93 14.45
CA LEU A 197 4.45 18.70 13.47
C LEU A 197 3.59 19.69 12.68
N LYS A 198 2.36 19.31 12.33
CA LYS A 198 1.44 20.18 11.60
C LYS A 198 1.09 21.47 12.36
N LYS A 199 1.08 21.43 13.70
CA LYS A 199 0.83 22.60 14.57
C LYS A 199 2.04 23.52 14.68
N THR A 200 3.26 23.00 14.55
CA THR A 200 4.50 23.80 14.58
C THR A 200 4.90 24.32 13.20
N GLN A 201 4.64 23.55 12.14
CA GLN A 201 4.91 23.91 10.74
C GLN A 201 3.85 24.84 10.15
N ASN A 202 2.58 24.69 10.56
CA ASN A 202 1.44 25.57 10.26
C ASN A 202 1.25 26.01 8.78
N GLN A 203 1.70 25.20 7.82
CA GLN A 203 1.58 25.49 6.38
C GLN A 203 1.04 24.28 5.61
N CYS A 204 0.70 24.47 4.33
CA CYS A 204 0.46 23.41 3.37
C CYS A 204 1.70 23.23 2.48
N TYR A 205 1.87 22.07 1.86
CA TYR A 205 3.03 21.74 1.04
C TYR A 205 2.62 21.35 -0.39
N SER A 206 3.34 21.88 -1.39
CA SER A 206 3.36 21.35 -2.75
C SER A 206 4.44 20.26 -2.82
N THR A 207 4.03 19.02 -3.08
CA THR A 207 4.91 17.85 -3.06
C THR A 207 4.69 16.97 -4.29
N PHE A 208 5.63 16.05 -4.51
CA PHE A 208 5.66 15.16 -5.65
C PHE A 208 5.72 13.69 -5.19
N ARG A 209 5.14 12.78 -5.97
CA ARG A 209 5.27 11.32 -5.79
C ARG A 209 5.27 10.64 -7.15
N GLY A 210 6.06 9.57 -7.32
CA GLY A 210 6.04 8.71 -8.51
C GLY A 210 5.88 7.24 -8.12
N THR A 211 5.29 6.44 -9.00
CA THR A 211 5.14 4.98 -8.84
C THR A 211 5.35 4.26 -10.18
N ASN A 212 5.69 2.97 -10.12
CA ASN A 212 5.72 2.04 -11.26
C ASN A 212 4.37 1.34 -11.48
N VAL A 213 3.26 2.00 -11.11
CA VAL A 213 1.93 1.38 -10.99
C VAL A 213 0.91 2.26 -11.70
N GLU A 214 0.04 1.68 -12.54
CA GLU A 214 -1.00 2.42 -13.24
C GLU A 214 -2.25 2.61 -12.34
N PHE A 215 -2.80 3.83 -12.36
CA PHE A 215 -4.04 4.16 -11.68
C PHE A 215 -5.14 4.55 -12.68
N TYR A 216 -6.39 4.29 -12.32
CA TYR A 216 -7.55 4.56 -13.15
C TYR A 216 -7.69 6.06 -13.48
N LYS A 217 -7.56 6.41 -14.76
CA LYS A 217 -7.38 7.80 -15.23
C LYS A 217 -8.65 8.65 -15.17
N TYR A 218 -9.84 8.05 -15.25
CA TYR A 218 -11.13 8.77 -15.24
C TYR A 218 -11.57 9.16 -13.81
N VAL A 219 -10.74 9.96 -13.14
CA VAL A 219 -10.94 10.44 -11.76
C VAL A 219 -10.93 11.96 -11.62
N LEU A 220 -10.80 12.70 -12.72
CA LEU A 220 -10.93 14.16 -12.77
C LEU A 220 -12.19 14.64 -12.04
N ASN A 221 -12.05 15.71 -11.24
CA ASN A 221 -13.06 16.30 -10.36
C ASN A 221 -13.58 15.43 -9.20
N LYS A 222 -13.20 14.16 -9.07
CA LYS A 222 -13.59 13.30 -7.93
C LYS A 222 -12.80 13.67 -6.66
N GLU A 223 -13.36 13.34 -5.50
CA GLU A 223 -12.60 13.23 -4.25
C GLU A 223 -11.94 11.84 -4.16
N VAL A 224 -10.70 11.79 -3.66
CA VAL A 224 -9.92 10.57 -3.45
C VAL A 224 -9.12 10.64 -2.14
N ARG A 225 -8.68 9.48 -1.63
CA ARG A 225 -7.81 9.30 -0.47
C ARG A 225 -6.77 8.22 -0.79
N PHE A 226 -5.54 8.37 -0.31
CA PHE A 226 -4.50 7.32 -0.50
C PHE A 226 -4.68 6.08 0.41
N GLY A 227 -5.55 6.17 1.41
CA GLY A 227 -5.87 5.07 2.34
C GLY A 227 -4.72 4.55 3.20
N SER A 228 -3.56 5.21 3.14
CA SER A 228 -2.32 4.75 3.75
C SER A 228 -1.39 5.94 3.93
N PHE A 229 -0.45 5.83 4.88
CA PHE A 229 0.61 6.83 5.02
C PHE A 229 1.37 6.95 3.70
N THR A 230 1.46 8.16 3.17
CA THR A 230 1.91 8.41 1.80
C THR A 230 3.09 9.35 1.81
N SER A 231 4.28 8.80 1.62
CA SER A 231 5.49 9.58 1.39
C SER A 231 5.39 10.37 0.08
N SER A 232 5.68 11.65 0.17
CA SER A 232 5.84 12.57 -0.96
C SER A 232 7.09 13.43 -0.72
N SER A 233 7.58 14.13 -1.73
CA SER A 233 8.83 14.91 -1.63
C SER A 233 8.62 16.38 -1.99
N LEU A 234 9.32 17.28 -1.29
CA LEU A 234 9.50 18.67 -1.70
C LEU A 234 10.43 18.82 -2.92
N ASP A 235 11.12 17.75 -3.34
CA ASP A 235 12.05 17.73 -4.46
C ASP A 235 11.62 16.73 -5.55
N HIS A 236 11.00 17.25 -6.61
CA HIS A 236 10.64 16.50 -7.82
C HIS A 236 11.80 15.71 -8.44
N LYS A 237 13.08 16.09 -8.25
CA LYS A 237 14.19 15.29 -8.78
C LYS A 237 14.35 13.97 -8.02
N SER A 238 14.02 13.92 -6.73
CA SER A 238 14.12 12.71 -5.91
C SER A 238 13.11 11.63 -6.33
N THR A 239 11.89 12.03 -6.73
CA THR A 239 10.77 11.10 -6.96
C THR A 239 10.94 10.25 -8.20
N ARG A 240 11.81 10.67 -9.14
CA ARG A 240 12.15 9.92 -10.35
C ARG A 240 12.71 8.51 -10.06
N ARG A 241 13.27 8.29 -8.87
CA ARG A 241 13.80 6.98 -8.43
C ARG A 241 12.71 5.99 -8.00
N PHE A 242 11.48 6.46 -7.80
CA PHE A 242 10.34 5.68 -7.29
C PHE A 242 9.38 5.21 -8.38
N GLY A 243 9.46 5.81 -9.57
CA GLY A 243 8.77 5.38 -10.78
C GLY A 243 8.21 6.52 -11.61
N ASN A 244 7.88 6.20 -12.86
CA ASN A 244 7.44 7.15 -13.89
C ASN A 244 6.16 6.70 -14.62
N VAL A 245 5.40 5.74 -14.08
CA VAL A 245 4.13 5.27 -14.68
C VAL A 245 2.98 6.19 -14.26
N SER A 246 2.67 6.23 -12.96
CA SER A 246 1.73 7.21 -12.40
C SER A 246 2.46 8.11 -11.43
N CYS A 247 2.25 9.42 -11.56
CA CYS A 247 2.84 10.40 -10.68
C CYS A 247 1.82 11.41 -10.20
N PHE A 248 2.10 12.01 -9.06
CA PHE A 248 1.18 12.88 -8.34
C PHE A 248 1.89 14.20 -8.02
N GLU A 249 1.23 15.30 -8.39
CA GLU A 249 1.54 16.65 -7.96
C GLU A 249 0.53 17.00 -6.87
N ILE A 250 0.96 17.02 -5.61
CA ILE A 250 0.06 17.02 -4.46
C ILE A 250 0.19 18.34 -3.71
N TYR A 251 -0.91 19.07 -3.56
CA TYR A 251 -1.02 20.15 -2.59
C TYR A 251 -1.69 19.62 -1.32
N THR A 252 -0.90 19.24 -0.32
CA THR A 252 -1.33 18.66 0.95
C THR A 252 -1.39 19.72 2.05
N CYS A 253 -2.47 19.70 2.83
CA CYS A 253 -2.70 20.56 3.98
C CYS A 253 -2.85 19.78 5.30
N GLU A 254 -2.65 18.46 5.31
CA GLU A 254 -2.56 17.63 6.54
C GLU A 254 -1.20 16.94 6.69
N GLY A 255 -0.43 16.81 5.61
CA GLY A 255 0.92 16.27 5.64
C GLY A 255 1.91 17.17 6.38
N ALA A 256 2.93 16.54 6.97
CA ALA A 256 4.01 17.22 7.69
C ALA A 256 5.37 16.92 7.03
N ASP A 257 6.26 17.91 7.03
CA ASP A 257 7.67 17.70 6.67
C ASP A 257 8.34 16.86 7.78
N VAL A 258 8.79 15.65 7.41
CA VAL A 258 9.45 14.70 8.30
C VAL A 258 10.94 14.53 7.97
N THR A 259 11.49 15.33 7.05
CA THR A 259 12.88 15.26 6.55
C THR A 259 13.92 15.19 7.67
N LYS A 260 13.69 15.92 8.76
CA LYS A 260 14.54 16.00 9.96
C LYS A 260 14.65 14.69 10.74
N TYR A 261 13.67 13.80 10.62
CA TYR A 261 13.53 12.55 11.38
C TYR A 261 13.53 11.29 10.50
N SER A 262 13.26 11.45 9.20
CA SER A 262 13.34 10.38 8.19
C SER A 262 14.71 9.70 8.18
N LYS A 263 14.72 8.40 7.89
CA LYS A 263 15.93 7.62 7.61
C LYS A 263 16.68 8.13 6.37
N LEU A 264 15.99 8.84 5.46
CA LEU A 264 16.52 9.29 4.17
C LEU A 264 16.35 10.82 3.97
N PRO A 265 17.01 11.70 4.76
CA PRO A 265 16.79 13.15 4.70
C PRO A 265 17.06 13.83 3.34
N HIS A 266 17.77 13.17 2.43
CA HIS A 266 17.98 13.67 1.07
C HIS A 266 16.72 13.60 0.19
N GLU A 267 15.71 12.85 0.59
CA GLU A 267 14.43 12.72 -0.12
C GLU A 267 13.44 13.85 0.19
N LYS A 268 13.75 14.71 1.17
CA LYS A 268 12.90 15.84 1.62
C LYS A 268 11.43 15.44 1.82
N GLU A 269 11.27 14.38 2.62
CA GLU A 269 10.01 13.64 2.80
C GLU A 269 8.96 14.48 3.54
N VAL A 270 7.82 14.69 2.89
CA VAL A 270 6.56 15.11 3.50
C VAL A 270 5.65 13.89 3.59
N LEU A 271 5.28 13.53 4.81
CA LEU A 271 4.44 12.36 5.09
C LEU A 271 2.98 12.77 5.20
N ILE A 272 2.15 12.26 4.27
CA ILE A 272 0.72 12.52 4.20
C ILE A 272 -0.04 11.44 4.99
N PRO A 273 -0.96 11.80 5.89
CA PRO A 273 -1.74 10.84 6.68
C PRO A 273 -2.88 10.17 5.87
N PRO A 274 -3.36 8.97 6.28
CA PRO A 274 -4.40 8.23 5.56
C PRO A 274 -5.78 8.91 5.49
N TYR A 275 -6.02 9.92 6.34
CA TYR A 275 -7.30 10.62 6.48
C TYR A 275 -7.44 11.90 5.63
N GLU A 276 -6.40 12.34 4.90
CA GLU A 276 -6.52 13.51 4.03
C GLU A 276 -7.27 13.17 2.73
N LYS A 277 -8.30 13.96 2.40
CA LYS A 277 -8.98 13.93 1.11
C LYS A 277 -8.31 14.88 0.13
N PHE A 278 -8.33 14.49 -1.14
CA PHE A 278 -7.89 15.32 -2.24
C PHE A 278 -8.96 15.38 -3.32
N LYS A 279 -9.23 16.57 -3.86
CA LYS A 279 -9.90 16.69 -5.16
C LYS A 279 -8.87 16.53 -6.28
N VAL A 280 -9.16 15.64 -7.23
CA VAL A 280 -8.38 15.52 -8.47
C VAL A 280 -8.70 16.73 -9.35
N THR A 281 -7.72 17.61 -9.57
CA THR A 281 -7.92 18.85 -10.35
C THR A 281 -7.50 18.72 -11.81
N HIS A 282 -6.52 17.87 -12.09
CA HIS A 282 -6.08 17.52 -13.44
C HIS A 282 -5.68 16.05 -13.48
N VAL A 283 -5.88 15.44 -14.63
CA VAL A 283 -5.19 14.22 -15.06
C VAL A 283 -4.62 14.55 -16.44
N LYS A 284 -3.36 14.19 -16.67
CA LYS A 284 -2.65 14.39 -17.94
C LYS A 284 -1.92 13.13 -18.31
N THR A 285 -1.81 12.82 -19.60
CA THR A 285 -1.00 11.68 -20.08
C THR A 285 0.03 12.09 -21.13
N LYS A 286 1.01 11.23 -21.45
CA LYS A 286 2.03 11.53 -22.46
C LYS A 286 1.51 11.53 -23.90
N GLU A 287 0.42 10.82 -24.16
CA GLU A 287 -0.29 10.86 -25.44
C GLU A 287 -0.84 12.27 -25.72
N GLU A 288 -1.29 12.97 -24.67
CA GLU A 288 -1.76 14.36 -24.72
C GLU A 288 -0.61 15.38 -24.65
N GLN A 289 0.34 15.17 -23.73
CA GLN A 289 1.46 16.10 -23.46
C GLN A 289 2.81 15.36 -23.53
N LYS A 290 3.50 15.46 -24.69
CA LYS A 290 4.74 14.70 -24.97
C LYS A 290 5.93 15.02 -24.05
N ASP A 291 5.98 16.19 -23.44
CA ASP A 291 7.04 16.62 -22.49
C ASP A 291 6.71 16.28 -21.02
N LEU A 292 5.59 15.58 -20.75
CA LEU A 292 5.16 15.23 -19.41
C LEU A 292 6.19 14.32 -18.70
N TRP A 293 6.43 14.59 -17.42
CA TRP A 293 7.52 13.99 -16.64
C TRP A 293 7.29 12.54 -16.20
N CYS A 294 6.14 11.97 -16.55
CA CYS A 294 5.63 10.66 -16.15
C CYS A 294 4.59 10.21 -17.19
N GLU A 295 4.31 8.91 -17.36
CA GLU A 295 3.32 8.46 -18.37
C GLU A 295 1.91 8.99 -18.07
N THR A 296 1.56 9.16 -16.79
CA THR A 296 0.35 9.87 -16.35
C THR A 296 0.64 10.69 -15.10
N VAL A 297 0.17 11.95 -15.08
CA VAL A 297 0.29 12.87 -13.93
C VAL A 297 -1.09 13.27 -13.41
N PHE A 298 -1.31 13.07 -12.12
CA PHE A 298 -2.50 13.47 -11.38
C PHE A 298 -2.19 14.69 -10.51
N THR A 299 -2.86 15.83 -10.74
CA THR A 299 -2.70 17.03 -9.89
C THR A 299 -3.79 17.07 -8.81
N LEU A 300 -3.40 16.80 -7.57
CA LEU A 300 -4.27 16.69 -6.40
C LEU A 300 -4.23 17.96 -5.55
N LYS A 301 -5.39 18.43 -5.07
CA LYS A 301 -5.47 19.49 -4.05
C LYS A 301 -6.25 19.02 -2.84
N SER A 302 -5.73 19.27 -1.65
CA SER A 302 -6.39 18.98 -0.38
C SER A 302 -7.82 19.52 -0.36
N SER A 303 -8.76 18.69 0.07
CA SER A 303 -10.20 19.00 0.20
C SER A 303 -10.72 18.70 1.61
N GLY A 304 -9.83 18.83 2.60
CA GLY A 304 -10.08 18.57 4.01
C GLY A 304 -9.93 17.09 4.40
N ILE A 305 -10.39 16.74 5.60
CA ILE A 305 -10.23 15.39 6.16
C ILE A 305 -11.47 14.52 6.02
N ARG A 306 -11.27 13.21 6.01
CA ARG A 306 -12.27 12.19 6.36
C ARG A 306 -11.56 10.99 6.98
N SER A 307 -12.12 10.49 8.07
CA SER A 307 -11.81 9.18 8.62
C SER A 307 -13.11 8.44 8.94
N ASP A 308 -13.14 7.12 8.73
CA ASP A 308 -14.25 6.28 9.15
C ASP A 308 -13.96 5.53 10.48
N LEU A 309 -12.82 5.83 11.12
CA LEU A 309 -12.42 5.31 12.42
C LEU A 309 -12.10 6.45 13.40
N ASN A 310 -12.62 6.37 14.61
CA ASN A 310 -12.10 7.18 15.71
C ASN A 310 -12.07 6.39 17.01
N CYS A 311 -10.88 6.27 17.60
CA CYS A 311 -10.62 5.59 18.86
C CYS A 311 -11.06 4.11 18.89
N ALA A 312 -11.10 3.44 17.73
CA ALA A 312 -11.85 2.19 17.54
C ALA A 312 -11.29 1.02 18.37
N VAL A 313 -10.01 1.08 18.76
CA VAL A 313 -9.36 0.12 19.67
C VAL A 313 -9.08 0.67 21.06
N ALA A 314 -9.02 1.99 21.24
CA ALA A 314 -8.59 2.63 22.50
C ALA A 314 -9.54 2.34 23.69
N PHE A 315 -10.79 1.95 23.42
CA PHE A 315 -11.77 1.57 24.44
C PHE A 315 -12.06 0.06 24.50
N LYS A 316 -11.47 -0.76 23.63
CA LYS A 316 -11.71 -2.21 23.64
C LYS A 316 -10.97 -2.89 24.79
N LYS A 317 -11.72 -3.64 25.60
CA LYS A 317 -11.13 -4.57 26.58
C LYS A 317 -10.37 -5.66 25.82
N PRO A 318 -9.20 -6.12 26.29
CA PRO A 318 -8.55 -7.29 25.70
C PRO A 318 -9.51 -8.47 25.69
N SER A 319 -9.69 -9.10 24.52
CA SER A 319 -10.36 -10.39 24.44
C SER A 319 -9.60 -11.38 25.31
N LYS A 320 -10.25 -11.93 26.33
CA LYS A 320 -9.74 -13.10 27.05
C LYS A 320 -9.84 -14.30 26.11
N ASN A 321 -8.85 -14.48 25.24
CA ASN A 321 -8.70 -15.70 24.46
C ASN A 321 -8.66 -16.86 25.45
N LYS A 322 -9.74 -17.65 25.48
CA LYS A 322 -9.79 -18.90 26.25
C LYS A 322 -8.86 -19.88 25.57
N THR A 323 -7.60 -19.91 25.99
CA THR A 323 -6.67 -20.98 25.64
C THR A 323 -7.27 -22.30 26.13
N LYS A 324 -7.98 -23.00 25.24
CA LYS A 324 -8.37 -24.39 25.46
C LYS A 324 -7.09 -25.22 25.43
N TYR A 325 -6.46 -25.37 26.59
CA TYR A 325 -5.45 -26.40 26.78
C TYR A 325 -6.10 -27.76 26.55
N TYR A 326 -5.90 -28.32 25.36
CA TYR A 326 -6.14 -29.73 25.13
C TYR A 326 -5.06 -30.49 25.91
N ILE A 327 -5.41 -30.91 27.12
CA ILE A 327 -4.56 -31.79 27.93
C ILE A 327 -4.54 -33.15 27.23
N LEU A 328 -3.47 -33.41 26.50
CA LEU A 328 -3.09 -34.76 26.09
C LEU A 328 -2.81 -35.57 27.37
N LYS A 329 -3.81 -36.33 27.82
CA LYS A 329 -3.63 -37.38 28.82
C LYS A 329 -2.91 -38.56 28.16
N SER A 330 -1.59 -38.51 28.16
CA SER A 330 -0.76 -39.66 27.84
C SER A 330 -0.78 -40.66 29.00
N VAL A 331 -1.28 -41.87 28.71
CA VAL A 331 -0.87 -43.18 29.24
C VAL A 331 -0.51 -43.28 30.73
N LEU A 332 -1.36 -44.00 31.47
CA LEU A 332 -1.00 -45.24 32.16
C LEU A 332 -2.17 -46.22 32.06
#